data_AF-A0A5D0U817-F1
#
_entry.id   AF-A0A5D0U817-F1
#
_cell.length_a   1.000
_cell.length_b   1.000
_cell.length_c   1.000
_cell.angle_alpha   90.00
_cell.angle_beta   90.00
_cell.angle_gamma   90.00
#
_symmetry.space_group_name_H-M   'P 1'
#
loop_
_entity.id
_entity.type
_entity.pdbx_description
1 polymer ?
#
loop_
_entity_poly.entity_id
_entity_poly.type
_entity_poly.pdbx_seq_one_letter_code
_entity_poly.pdbx_strand_id
1 'polypeptide(L)'
;MFESDDWPETNFRCNGGGGCVIVEKIAGAVVIRDSKNPYQPGLVFSRKEYAQFRRRVRGGASARVLLTAGADITVRLLVEPVARFVRWLTN
;
A
#
# COMPACT_ATOMS: atom_id res chain seq x y z
N MET A 1 -22.67 8.48 -8.62
CA MET A 1 -21.83 9.68 -8.36
C MET A 1 -20.52 9.54 -9.11
N PHE A 2 -20.38 10.27 -10.22
CA PHE A 2 -19.13 10.30 -10.97
C PHE A 2 -18.20 11.28 -10.26
N GLU A 3 -17.28 10.74 -9.45
CA GLU A 3 -16.23 11.54 -8.84
C GLU A 3 -15.45 12.21 -9.99
N SER A 4 -15.46 13.54 -10.05
CA SER A 4 -14.75 14.32 -11.06
C SER A 4 -13.30 13.85 -11.10
N ASP A 5 -12.75 13.68 -12.32
CA ASP A 5 -11.31 13.43 -12.48
C ASP A 5 -10.51 14.59 -11.91
N ASP A 6 -11.09 15.79 -11.83
CA ASP A 6 -10.42 16.97 -11.29
C ASP A 6 -10.24 16.84 -9.78
N TRP A 7 -9.02 16.47 -9.39
CA TRP A 7 -8.62 16.30 -8.00
C TRP A 7 -7.66 17.41 -7.60
N PRO A 8 -7.83 18.03 -6.42
CA PRO A 8 -6.99 19.16 -6.00
C PRO A 8 -5.49 18.86 -6.07
N GLU A 9 -5.10 17.64 -5.71
CA GLU A 9 -3.70 17.20 -5.73
C GLU A 9 -3.08 17.13 -7.13
N THR A 10 -3.89 17.02 -8.20
CA THR A 10 -3.37 17.06 -9.58
C THR A 10 -3.00 18.47 -10.05
N ASN A 11 -3.47 19.49 -9.32
CA ASN A 11 -3.12 20.89 -9.56
C ASN A 11 -2.01 21.39 -8.62
N PHE A 12 -1.54 20.54 -7.70
CA PHE A 12 -0.55 20.93 -6.73
C PHE A 12 0.84 21.09 -7.37
N ARG A 13 1.46 22.26 -7.17
CA ARG A 13 2.84 22.54 -7.59
C ARG A 13 3.75 22.60 -6.37
N CYS A 14 4.88 21.93 -6.47
CA CYS A 14 5.86 21.95 -5.41
C CYS A 14 6.73 23.19 -5.45
N ASN A 15 6.79 23.86 -4.31
CA ASN A 15 7.68 24.99 -4.08
C ASN A 15 9.04 24.40 -3.70
N GLY A 16 10.09 24.72 -4.47
CA GLY A 16 11.36 23.99 -4.58
C GLY A 16 12.27 23.90 -3.35
N GLY A 17 11.75 24.05 -2.12
CA GLY A 17 12.49 23.92 -0.87
C GLY A 17 12.31 22.58 -0.14
N GLY A 18 11.34 21.74 -0.52
CA GLY A 18 11.01 20.49 0.18
C GLY A 18 10.77 19.29 -0.74
N GLY A 19 10.96 18.08 -0.21
CA GLY A 19 10.58 16.86 -0.89
C GLY A 19 9.07 16.74 -1.02
N CYS A 20 8.60 16.47 -2.23
CA CYS A 20 7.20 16.44 -2.57
C CYS A 20 6.78 15.17 -3.30
N VAL A 21 5.50 14.84 -3.14
CA VAL A 21 4.79 13.89 -4.00
C VAL A 21 4.07 14.65 -5.09
N ILE A 22 4.35 14.31 -6.33
CA ILE A 22 3.70 14.83 -7.53
C ILE A 22 2.61 13.84 -7.95
N VAL A 23 1.42 14.32 -8.24
CA VAL A 23 0.30 13.53 -8.77
C VAL A 23 -0.11 14.14 -10.09
N GLU A 24 -0.03 13.38 -11.18
CA GLU A 24 -0.34 13.86 -12.52
C GLU A 24 -1.22 12.90 -13.29
N LYS A 25 -1.95 13.42 -14.27
CA LYS A 25 -2.71 12.62 -15.23
C LYS A 25 -1.93 12.54 -16.54
N ILE A 26 -1.57 11.32 -16.93
CA ILE A 26 -0.82 11.06 -18.16
C ILE A 26 -1.56 9.95 -18.90
N ALA A 27 -1.98 10.22 -20.14
CA ALA A 27 -2.67 9.25 -21.01
C ALA A 27 -3.87 8.53 -20.34
N GLY A 28 -4.65 9.24 -19.51
CA GLY A 28 -5.81 8.69 -18.80
C GLY A 28 -5.50 7.86 -17.54
N ALA A 29 -4.22 7.69 -17.20
CA ALA A 29 -3.77 7.13 -15.94
C ALA A 29 -3.37 8.23 -14.94
N VAL A 30 -3.42 7.91 -13.65
CA VAL A 30 -2.89 8.76 -12.58
C VAL A 30 -1.53 8.23 -12.17
N VAL A 31 -0.52 9.08 -12.25
CA VAL A 31 0.86 8.74 -11.93
C VAL A 31 1.32 9.51 -10.71
N ILE A 32 1.85 8.81 -9.72
CA ILE A 32 2.39 9.37 -8.48
C ILE A 32 3.92 9.24 -8.49
N ARG A 33 4.64 10.34 -8.29
CA ARG A 33 6.11 10.38 -8.32
C ARG A 33 6.70 11.21 -7.19
N ASP A 34 7.94 10.91 -6.82
CA ASP A 34 8.74 11.75 -5.94
C ASP A 34 9.41 12.87 -6.75
N SER A 35 9.19 14.12 -6.35
CA SER A 35 9.75 15.31 -6.99
C SER A 35 11.28 15.32 -7.08
N LYS A 36 11.97 14.63 -6.17
CA LYS A 36 13.44 14.55 -6.20
C LYS A 36 13.95 13.61 -7.29
N ASN A 37 13.11 12.67 -7.73
CA ASN A 37 13.45 11.64 -8.70
C ASN A 37 12.34 11.45 -9.75
N PRO A 38 11.99 12.50 -10.53
CA PRO A 38 10.79 12.50 -11.37
C PRO A 38 10.85 11.54 -12.56
N TYR A 39 12.05 11.08 -12.94
CA TYR A 39 12.29 10.18 -14.07
C TYR A 39 12.35 8.69 -13.67
N GLN A 40 12.32 8.38 -12.37
CA GLN A 40 12.25 7.00 -11.90
C GLN A 40 10.83 6.44 -12.08
N PRO A 41 10.66 5.10 -12.11
CA PRO A 41 9.35 4.48 -12.18
C PRO A 41 8.43 5.00 -11.07
N GLY A 42 7.28 5.56 -11.46
CA GLY A 42 6.23 6.01 -10.54
C GLY A 42 5.19 4.93 -10.26
N LEU A 43 4.32 5.18 -9.28
CA LEU A 43 3.13 4.36 -9.09
C LEU A 43 2.07 4.80 -10.11
N VAL A 44 1.59 3.86 -10.92
CA VAL A 44 0.60 4.11 -11.97
C VAL A 44 -0.73 3.46 -11.57
N PHE A 45 -1.79 4.25 -11.60
CA PHE A 45 -3.15 3.81 -11.31
C PHE A 45 -4.07 4.12 -12.49
N SER A 46 -5.04 3.24 -12.74
CA SER A 46 -6.24 3.66 -13.45
C SER A 46 -7.01 4.71 -12.63
N ARG A 47 -7.86 5.49 -13.29
CA ARG A 47 -8.76 6.45 -12.62
C ARG A 47 -9.55 5.82 -11.47
N LYS A 48 -10.08 4.62 -11.69
CA LYS A 48 -10.94 3.91 -10.71
C LYS A 48 -10.13 3.47 -9.48
N GLU A 49 -8.94 2.96 -9.70
CA GLU A 49 -8.03 2.54 -8.62
C GLU A 49 -7.57 3.75 -7.80
N TYR A 50 -7.25 4.87 -8.47
CA TYR A 50 -6.85 6.08 -7.78
C TYR A 50 -7.99 6.64 -6.92
N ALA A 51 -9.22 6.67 -7.43
CA ALA A 51 -10.39 7.07 -6.64
C ALA A 51 -10.58 6.19 -5.39
N GLN A 52 -10.40 4.87 -5.51
CA GLN A 52 -10.44 3.95 -4.37
C GLN A 52 -9.30 4.19 -3.38
N PHE A 53 -8.08 4.39 -3.89
CA PHE A 53 -6.91 4.71 -3.08
C PHE A 53 -7.15 5.97 -2.24
N ARG A 54 -7.60 7.06 -2.86
CA ARG A 54 -7.92 8.32 -2.16
C ARG A 54 -8.95 8.13 -1.05
N ARG A 55 -10.02 7.37 -1.30
CA ARG A 55 -11.05 7.08 -0.29
C ARG A 55 -10.46 6.33 0.91
N ARG A 56 -9.58 5.35 0.68
CA ARG A 56 -8.91 4.60 1.75
C ARG A 56 -7.96 5.48 2.56
N VAL A 57 -7.13 6.28 1.89
CA VAL A 57 -6.19 7.20 2.55
C VAL A 57 -6.93 8.22 3.40
N ARG A 58 -7.99 8.85 2.87
CA ARG A 58 -8.82 9.81 3.62
C ARG A 58 -9.57 9.18 4.79
N GLY A 59 -10.00 7.93 4.64
CA GLY A 59 -10.65 7.16 5.70
C GLY A 59 -9.71 6.67 6.79
N GLY A 60 -8.41 7.03 6.76
CA GLY A 60 -7.43 6.58 7.74
C GLY A 60 -7.04 5.11 7.60
N ALA A 61 -7.51 4.44 6.55
CA ALA A 61 -7.06 3.09 6.18
C ALA A 61 -5.70 3.19 5.47
N SER A 62 -4.68 3.62 6.21
CA SER A 62 -3.31 3.25 5.84
C SER A 62 -3.25 1.74 5.98
N ALA A 63 -2.72 1.07 4.95
CA ALA A 63 -2.40 -0.34 5.08
C ALA A 63 -1.29 -0.46 6.14
N ARG A 64 -1.66 -0.53 7.43
CA ARG A 64 -0.99 -1.42 8.36
C ARG A 64 -1.17 -2.79 7.74
N VAL A 65 -0.25 -3.13 6.85
CA VAL A 65 -0.13 -4.46 6.29
C VAL A 65 -0.08 -5.36 7.51
N LEU A 66 -1.17 -6.09 7.75
CA LEU A 66 -1.19 -7.23 8.64
C LEU A 66 -0.26 -8.26 7.98
N LEU A 67 1.05 -8.08 8.17
CA LEU A 67 2.05 -9.13 7.98
C LEU A 67 1.88 -10.25 9.03
N THR A 68 0.75 -10.34 9.72
CA THR A 68 0.44 -11.38 10.71
C THR A 68 -0.33 -12.56 10.13
N ALA A 69 -0.71 -12.56 8.84
CA ALA A 69 -1.38 -13.72 8.26
C ALA A 69 -0.42 -14.91 7.97
N GLY A 70 0.90 -14.72 8.05
CA GLY A 70 1.89 -15.77 7.76
C GLY A 70 2.62 -16.36 8.97
N ALA A 71 2.58 -15.72 10.14
CA ALA A 71 3.37 -16.16 11.30
C ALA A 71 2.67 -17.23 12.16
N ASP A 72 1.33 -17.28 12.16
CA ASP A 72 0.58 -18.17 13.06
C ASP A 72 0.42 -19.61 12.54
N ILE A 73 0.32 -19.79 11.21
CA ILE A 73 0.08 -21.13 10.62
C ILE A 73 1.31 -22.03 10.75
N THR A 74 2.52 -21.49 10.59
CA THR A 74 3.77 -22.27 10.65
C THR A 74 4.11 -22.73 12.07
N VAL A 75 3.77 -21.94 13.10
CA VAL A 75 4.07 -22.29 14.49
C VAL A 75 3.13 -23.39 15.02
N ARG A 76 1.83 -23.36 14.67
CA ARG A 76 0.90 -24.42 15.10
C ARG A 76 1.14 -25.78 14.43
N LEU A 77 1.44 -25.80 13.13
CA LEU A 77 1.56 -27.06 12.39
C LEU A 77 2.86 -27.85 12.68
N LEU A 78 3.93 -27.19 13.15
CA LEU A 78 5.21 -27.87 13.40
C LEU A 78 5.51 -28.11 14.89
N VAL A 79 5.02 -27.26 15.81
CA VAL A 79 5.40 -27.37 17.22
C VAL A 79 4.54 -28.38 17.98
N GLU A 80 3.24 -28.47 17.70
CA GLU A 80 2.34 -29.41 18.38
C GLU A 80 2.70 -30.90 18.17
N PRO A 81 3.00 -31.39 16.94
CA PRO A 81 3.33 -32.81 16.76
C PRO A 81 4.65 -33.21 17.44
N VAL A 82 5.66 -32.34 17.43
CA VAL A 82 6.95 -32.59 18.09
C VAL A 82 6.78 -32.62 19.61
N ALA A 83 6.03 -31.68 20.18
CA ALA A 83 5.77 -31.65 21.62
C ALA A 83 5.01 -32.91 22.09
N ARG A 84 4.06 -33.40 21.29
CA ARG A 84 3.32 -34.64 21.57
C ARG A 84 4.21 -35.88 21.51
N PHE A 85 5.11 -35.95 20.54
CA PHE A 85 6.06 -37.05 20.39
C PHE A 85 7.08 -37.11 21.53
N VAL A 86 7.65 -35.97 21.93
CA VAL A 86 8.57 -35.90 23.07
C VAL A 86 7.87 -36.36 24.36
N ARG A 87 6.62 -35.93 24.58
CA ARG A 87 5.84 -36.35 25.75
C ARG A 87 5.55 -37.86 25.78
N TRP A 88 5.31 -38.46 24.62
CA TRP A 88 5.17 -39.91 24.48
C TRP A 88 6.47 -40.67 24.78
N LEU A 89 7.63 -40.13 24.40
CA LEU A 89 8.92 -40.77 24.71
C LEU A 89 9.30 -40.73 26.19
N THR A 90 8.82 -39.72 26.92
CA THR A 90 9.19 -39.50 28.33
C THR A 90 8.24 -40.12 29.35
N ASN A 91 7.22 -40.88 28.93
CA ASN A 91 6.20 -41.47 29.81
C ASN A 91 5.93 -42.93 29.44
#